data_AF-A0A401XIW5-F1
#
_entry.id   AF-A0A401XIW5-F1
#
_cell.length_a   1.000
_cell.length_b   1.000
_cell.length_c   1.000
_cell.angle_alpha   90.00
_cell.angle_beta   90.00
_cell.angle_gamma   90.00
#
_symmetry.space_group_name_H-M   'P 1'
#
loop_
_entity.id
_entity.type
_entity.pdbx_description
1 polymer ?
#
loop_
_entity_poly.entity_id
_entity_poly.type
_entity_poly.pdbx_seq_one_letter_code
_entity_poly.pdbx_strand_id
1 'polypeptide(L)'
;MKTFKLGLIKACLLLLPIVSWGQFDPIFYNIMIPHDKVETIASMLKKEGVELNIESQGYAIVNQDKNSFLLFKKKEKSDIRAFKILRKTNNFYLLCSDDVELCNCKGNTFLYFSQTHKLQRIQRPFSVSMKKDLLRRMEQFSIKFPQEHKQLDFCELLSKIE
;
A
#
# COMPACT_ATOMS: atom_id res chain seq x y z
N MET A 1 -29.10 10.52 -83.89
CA MET A 1 -29.10 9.05 -83.77
C MET A 1 -29.49 8.69 -82.34
N LYS A 2 -30.50 7.82 -82.19
CA LYS A 2 -30.91 6.96 -81.05
C LYS A 2 -29.96 6.96 -79.82
N THR A 3 -30.38 7.03 -78.54
CA THR A 3 -31.51 6.35 -77.86
C THR A 3 -31.76 6.94 -76.45
N PHE A 4 -33.03 6.90 -76.04
CA PHE A 4 -33.56 6.93 -74.67
C PHE A 4 -32.96 5.82 -73.78
N LYS A 5 -32.81 6.09 -72.47
CA LYS A 5 -33.04 5.09 -71.41
C LYS A 5 -33.67 5.76 -70.18
N LEU A 6 -34.88 5.29 -69.87
CA LEU A 6 -35.70 5.58 -68.70
C LEU A 6 -35.28 4.68 -67.53
N GLY A 7 -35.46 5.16 -66.30
CA GLY A 7 -35.38 4.38 -65.05
C GLY A 7 -35.34 5.35 -63.86
N LEU A 8 -36.44 5.98 -63.44
CA LEU A 8 -37.44 5.47 -62.49
C LEU A 8 -36.78 4.80 -61.27
N ILE A 9 -36.87 5.44 -60.09
CA ILE A 9 -37.58 4.91 -58.90
C ILE A 9 -37.49 5.90 -57.72
N LYS A 10 -38.68 6.40 -57.35
CA LYS A 10 -39.22 6.74 -56.01
C LYS A 10 -38.45 7.65 -55.06
N ALA A 11 -39.02 8.84 -54.90
CA ALA A 11 -39.09 9.54 -53.63
C ALA A 11 -39.74 8.66 -52.54
N CYS A 12 -39.17 8.67 -51.34
CA CYS A 12 -39.92 8.49 -50.11
C CYS A 12 -39.21 9.27 -48.99
N LEU A 13 -39.75 10.46 -48.71
CA LEU A 13 -39.69 11.06 -47.38
C LEU A 13 -40.08 10.00 -46.34
N LEU A 14 -39.28 9.82 -45.31
CA LEU A 14 -39.78 9.60 -43.95
C LEU A 14 -38.71 10.09 -42.96
N LEU A 15 -38.98 11.29 -42.45
CA LEU A 15 -38.35 11.89 -41.28
C LEU A 15 -38.57 10.96 -40.08
N LEU A 16 -37.49 10.46 -39.50
CA LEU A 16 -37.53 9.87 -38.15
C LEU A 16 -37.07 10.93 -37.15
N PRO A 17 -37.83 11.18 -36.07
CA PRO A 17 -37.43 12.14 -35.06
C PRO A 17 -36.22 11.58 -34.31
N ILE A 18 -35.19 12.41 -34.20
CA ILE A 18 -34.06 12.21 -33.30
C ILE A 18 -34.64 12.23 -31.89
N VAL A 19 -34.92 11.05 -31.33
CA VAL A 19 -35.18 10.89 -29.90
C VAL A 19 -33.88 11.23 -29.21
N SER A 20 -33.74 12.48 -28.77
CA SER A 20 -32.67 12.87 -27.86
C SER A 20 -32.90 12.11 -26.56
N TRP A 21 -32.13 11.07 -26.33
CA TRP A 21 -32.00 10.47 -25.02
C TRP A 21 -31.42 11.55 -24.12
N GLY A 22 -32.28 12.14 -23.29
CA GLY A 22 -31.87 13.10 -22.28
C GLY A 22 -30.74 12.49 -21.45
N GLN A 23 -29.62 13.20 -21.37
CA GLN A 23 -28.59 12.93 -20.38
C GLN A 23 -29.23 13.04 -19.00
N PHE A 24 -29.51 11.88 -18.41
CA PHE A 24 -29.75 11.76 -17.00
C PHE A 24 -28.40 11.99 -16.33
N ASP A 25 -28.12 13.23 -15.94
CA ASP A 25 -26.99 13.51 -15.06
C ASP A 25 -27.35 12.96 -13.67
N PRO A 26 -26.69 11.90 -13.16
CA PRO A 26 -26.88 11.52 -11.78
C PRO A 26 -26.32 12.66 -10.93
N ILE A 27 -27.21 13.36 -10.22
CA ILE A 27 -26.85 14.26 -9.14
C ILE A 27 -26.19 13.38 -8.08
N PHE A 28 -24.87 13.30 -8.12
CA PHE A 28 -24.08 12.70 -7.06
C PHE A 28 -24.21 13.59 -5.82
N TYR A 29 -25.05 13.15 -4.88
CA TYR A 29 -24.98 13.65 -3.52
C TYR A 29 -23.59 13.32 -3.00
N ASN A 30 -22.71 14.33 -2.90
CA ASN A 30 -21.50 14.26 -2.10
C ASN A 30 -21.93 14.19 -0.64
N ILE A 31 -22.25 12.99 -0.17
CA ILE A 31 -22.32 12.70 1.26
C ILE A 31 -20.88 12.80 1.74
N MET A 32 -20.50 13.98 2.26
CA MET A 32 -19.31 14.13 3.09
C MET A 32 -19.55 13.33 4.36
N ILE A 33 -19.21 12.04 4.34
CA ILE A 33 -19.02 11.27 5.57
C ILE A 33 -17.77 11.88 6.22
N PRO A 34 -17.85 12.46 7.42
CA PRO A 34 -16.66 12.87 8.15
C PRO A 34 -15.83 11.62 8.38
N HIS A 35 -14.74 11.47 7.62
CA HIS A 35 -13.78 10.43 7.86
C HIS A 35 -13.02 10.81 9.14
N ASP A 36 -13.34 10.15 10.25
CA ASP A 36 -12.49 10.17 11.43
C ASP A 36 -11.06 9.87 10.98
N LYS A 37 -10.16 10.82 11.18
CA LYS A 37 -8.76 10.65 10.80
C LYS A 37 -8.19 9.54 11.67
N VAL A 38 -7.93 8.38 11.07
CA VAL A 38 -7.25 7.26 11.73
C VAL A 38 -5.97 7.77 12.38
N GLU A 39 -5.85 7.57 13.68
CA GLU A 39 -4.68 7.99 14.45
C GLU A 39 -3.44 7.23 13.96
N THR A 40 -2.39 7.97 13.62
CA THR A 40 -1.11 7.40 13.19
C THR A 40 -0.16 7.26 14.37
N ILE A 41 0.80 6.34 14.29
CA ILE A 41 1.87 6.24 15.29
C ILE A 41 2.57 7.60 15.48
N ALA A 42 2.86 8.32 14.39
CA ALA A 42 3.53 9.61 14.47
C ALA A 42 2.70 10.66 15.25
N SER A 43 1.37 10.66 15.12
CA SER A 43 0.50 11.54 15.91
C SER A 43 0.39 11.09 17.36
N MET A 44 0.35 9.78 17.63
CA MET A 44 0.35 9.21 18.98
C MET A 44 1.61 9.63 19.75
N LEU A 45 2.80 9.37 19.17
CA LEU A 45 4.09 9.75 19.75
C LEU A 45 4.15 11.26 20.08
N LYS A 46 3.68 12.11 19.16
CA LYS A 46 3.63 13.57 19.39
C LYS A 46 2.71 13.97 20.55
N LYS A 47 1.53 13.34 20.68
CA LYS A 47 0.61 13.58 21.79
C LYS A 47 1.23 13.20 23.14
N GLU A 48 2.09 12.20 23.13
CA GLU A 48 2.83 11.74 24.31
C GLU A 48 4.11 12.57 24.57
N GLY A 49 4.34 13.63 23.80
CA GLY A 49 5.46 14.56 23.99
C GLY A 49 6.77 14.11 23.37
N VAL A 50 6.76 13.08 22.51
CA VAL A 50 7.97 12.62 21.82
C VAL A 50 8.31 13.53 20.65
N GLU A 51 9.53 14.07 20.67
CA GLU A 51 10.05 14.84 19.55
C GLU A 51 10.48 13.92 18.40
N LEU A 52 9.85 14.11 17.23
CA LEU A 52 10.16 13.32 16.03
C LEU A 52 11.30 13.97 15.25
N ASN A 53 12.52 13.81 15.71
CA ASN A 53 13.71 14.28 15.00
C ASN A 53 14.37 13.14 14.22
N ILE A 54 14.70 13.39 12.95
CA ILE A 54 15.45 12.48 12.09
C ILE A 54 16.69 13.24 11.63
N GLU A 55 17.85 12.80 12.11
CA GLU A 55 19.14 13.30 11.66
C GLU A 55 19.40 12.94 10.17
N SER A 56 20.56 13.34 9.65
CA SER A 56 20.94 13.27 8.23
C SER A 56 20.88 11.87 7.59
N GLN A 57 20.77 10.79 8.37
CA GLN A 57 20.69 9.40 7.88
C GLN A 57 19.30 8.99 7.36
N GLY A 58 18.29 9.88 7.43
CA GLY A 58 16.96 9.63 6.84
C GLY A 58 16.08 8.65 7.63
N TYR A 59 16.57 8.13 8.75
CA TYR A 59 15.80 7.41 9.76
C TYR A 59 16.32 7.68 11.17
N ALA A 60 15.48 7.42 12.18
CA ALA A 60 15.85 7.43 13.58
C ALA A 60 15.09 6.33 14.33
N ILE A 61 15.61 5.90 15.47
CA ILE A 61 14.91 4.96 16.36
C ILE A 61 14.54 5.71 17.63
N VAL A 62 13.28 5.62 18.01
CA VAL A 62 12.78 6.15 19.28
C VAL A 62 12.24 5.01 20.12
N ASN A 63 12.64 4.97 21.38
CA ASN A 63 12.11 4.01 22.34
C ASN A 63 11.11 4.74 23.24
N GLN A 64 9.93 4.15 23.42
CA GLN A 64 8.93 4.66 24.32
C GLN A 64 8.26 3.50 25.04
N ASP A 65 8.23 3.59 26.37
CA ASP A 65 7.86 2.51 27.27
C ASP A 65 8.62 1.21 26.95
N LYS A 66 7.91 0.19 26.49
CA LYS A 66 8.45 -1.14 26.12
C LYS A 66 8.54 -1.35 24.60
N ASN A 67 8.16 -0.34 23.82
CA ASN A 67 8.12 -0.42 22.37
C ASN A 67 9.25 0.41 21.75
N SER A 68 9.75 -0.05 20.61
CA SER A 68 10.68 0.70 19.77
C SER A 68 9.99 1.08 18.47
N PHE A 69 10.23 2.30 18.01
CA PHE A 69 9.66 2.85 16.79
C PHE A 69 10.76 3.31 15.84
N LEU A 70 10.57 3.05 14.56
CA LEU A 70 11.43 3.55 13.50
C LEU A 70 10.74 4.76 12.84
N LEU A 71 11.40 5.91 12.94
CA LEU A 71 11.04 7.11 12.21
C LEU A 71 11.76 7.09 10.87
N PHE A 72 11.06 7.34 9.78
CA PHE A 72 11.60 7.33 8.43
C PHE A 72 11.18 8.57 7.66
N LYS A 73 12.14 9.17 6.96
CA LYS A 73 11.92 10.34 6.11
C LYS A 73 12.47 10.06 4.72
N LYS A 74 11.59 10.01 3.71
CA LYS A 74 11.99 9.68 2.33
C LYS A 74 12.84 10.78 1.70
N LYS A 75 12.51 12.04 1.99
CA LYS A 75 13.18 13.25 1.49
C LYS A 75 13.14 14.32 2.58
N GLU A 76 14.05 15.28 2.56
CA GLU A 76 14.09 16.36 3.55
C GLU A 76 12.75 17.12 3.74
N LYS A 77 11.97 17.28 2.66
CA LYS A 77 10.65 17.94 2.68
C LYS A 77 9.46 17.00 2.89
N SER A 78 9.68 15.69 3.01
CA SER A 78 8.56 14.74 3.20
C SER A 78 8.19 14.63 4.67
N ASP A 79 6.91 14.33 4.94
CA ASP A 79 6.45 13.99 6.28
C ASP A 79 7.22 12.80 6.87
N ILE A 80 7.41 12.86 8.18
CA ILE A 80 7.99 11.77 8.95
C ILE A 80 6.94 10.67 9.10
N ARG A 81 7.31 9.45 8.67
CA ARG A 81 6.51 8.25 8.91
C ARG A 81 7.09 7.53 10.11
N ALA A 82 6.25 7.18 11.06
CA ALA A 82 6.64 6.36 12.19
C ALA A 82 6.09 4.94 12.02
N PHE A 83 6.89 3.95 12.42
CA PHE A 83 6.52 2.55 12.37
C PHE A 83 6.90 1.87 13.68
N LYS A 84 6.06 0.97 14.19
CA LYS A 84 6.46 0.09 15.28
C LYS A 84 7.48 -0.92 14.78
N ILE A 85 8.57 -1.09 15.51
CA ILE A 85 9.55 -2.14 15.26
C ILE A 85 9.02 -3.43 15.87
N LEU A 86 8.61 -4.36 14.99
CA LEU A 86 8.14 -5.68 15.41
C LEU A 86 9.30 -6.63 15.67
N ARG A 87 10.37 -6.49 14.87
CA ARG A 87 11.59 -7.29 15.01
C ARG A 87 12.79 -6.55 14.40
N LYS A 88 13.95 -6.74 15.02
CA LYS A 88 15.25 -6.29 14.51
C LYS A 88 16.11 -7.50 14.19
N THR A 89 16.72 -7.51 13.01
CA THR A 89 17.80 -8.42 12.63
C THR A 89 19.06 -7.63 12.31
N ASN A 90 20.15 -8.31 11.96
CA ASN A 90 21.38 -7.65 11.55
C ASN A 90 21.23 -6.91 10.21
N ASN A 91 20.29 -7.33 9.37
CA ASN A 91 20.18 -6.87 7.99
C ASN A 91 18.95 -5.97 7.74
N PHE A 92 17.89 -6.14 8.53
CA PHE A 92 16.65 -5.40 8.34
C PHE A 92 15.85 -5.21 9.63
N TYR A 93 14.91 -4.29 9.58
CA TYR A 93 13.85 -4.11 10.57
C TYR A 93 12.52 -4.54 9.97
N LEU A 94 11.78 -5.38 10.69
CA LEU A 94 10.39 -5.69 10.39
C LEU A 94 9.51 -4.67 11.10
N LEU A 95 8.70 -3.96 10.34
CA LEU A 95 8.00 -2.75 10.75
C LEU A 95 6.49 -2.88 10.56
N CYS A 96 5.71 -2.23 11.43
CA CYS A 96 4.27 -2.05 11.28
C CYS A 96 3.88 -0.58 11.23
N SER A 97 2.93 -0.19 10.39
CA SER A 97 2.37 1.17 10.44
C SER A 97 1.43 1.41 11.61
N ASP A 98 0.96 0.35 12.26
CA ASP A 98 -0.01 0.40 13.35
C ASP A 98 0.66 -0.07 14.65
N ASP A 99 0.19 0.42 15.80
CA ASP A 99 0.69 -0.03 17.10
C ASP A 99 0.06 -1.37 17.50
N VAL A 100 0.49 -2.43 16.80
CA VAL A 100 -0.01 -3.79 17.00
C VAL A 100 1.16 -4.79 17.02
N GLU A 101 0.89 -5.99 17.51
CA GLU A 101 1.87 -7.07 17.50
C GLU A 101 2.07 -7.68 16.10
N LEU A 102 3.15 -8.47 15.95
CA LEU A 102 3.64 -8.98 14.67
C LEU A 102 2.56 -9.70 13.84
N CYS A 103 1.76 -10.56 14.49
CA CYS A 103 0.72 -11.34 13.83
C CYS A 103 -0.50 -10.50 13.42
N ASN A 104 -0.69 -9.34 14.03
CA ASN A 104 -1.83 -8.46 13.80
C ASN A 104 -1.54 -7.42 12.69
N CYS A 105 -0.27 -7.22 12.34
CA CYS A 105 0.17 -6.17 11.40
C CYS A 105 -0.22 -6.39 9.92
N LYS A 106 -0.63 -7.62 9.52
CA LYS A 106 -1.18 -7.99 8.19
C LYS A 106 -0.65 -7.14 7.01
N GLY A 107 -1.51 -6.37 6.33
CA GLY A 107 -1.19 -5.59 5.12
C GLY A 107 -0.43 -4.28 5.35
N ASN A 108 -0.14 -3.98 6.62
CA ASN A 108 0.51 -2.77 7.09
C ASN A 108 1.97 -3.03 7.50
N THR A 109 2.52 -4.13 7.00
CA THR A 109 3.88 -4.60 7.27
C THR A 109 4.88 -4.04 6.25
N PHE A 110 6.05 -3.63 6.74
CA PHE A 110 7.16 -3.09 5.96
C PHE A 110 8.49 -3.74 6.37
N LEU A 111 9.45 -3.76 5.45
CA LEU A 111 10.84 -4.08 5.72
C LEU A 111 11.67 -2.81 5.51
N TYR A 112 12.51 -2.48 6.48
CA TYR A 112 13.53 -1.44 6.35
C TYR A 112 14.92 -2.06 6.37
N PHE A 113 15.63 -1.95 5.25
CA PHE A 113 16.99 -2.44 5.10
C PHE A 113 17.95 -1.32 5.47
N SER A 114 18.65 -1.45 6.61
CA SER A 114 19.55 -0.41 7.13
C SER A 114 20.74 -0.16 6.21
N GLN A 115 21.34 -1.22 5.65
CA GLN A 115 22.50 -1.10 4.76
C GLN A 115 22.19 -0.29 3.49
N THR A 116 21.01 -0.49 2.90
CA THR A 116 20.59 0.17 1.65
C THR A 116 19.64 1.34 1.88
N HIS A 117 19.34 1.70 3.14
CA HIS A 117 18.37 2.72 3.54
C HIS A 117 17.01 2.60 2.81
N LYS A 118 16.56 1.36 2.55
CA LYS A 118 15.41 1.09 1.68
C LYS A 118 14.22 0.62 2.49
N LEU A 119 13.12 1.37 2.42
CA LEU A 119 11.83 0.96 2.97
C LEU A 119 10.99 0.28 1.89
N GLN A 120 10.59 -0.97 2.11
CA GLN A 120 9.72 -1.73 1.21
C GLN A 120 8.45 -2.17 1.92
N ARG A 121 7.29 -1.91 1.31
CA ARG A 121 6.02 -2.47 1.77
C ARG A 121 5.92 -3.92 1.34
N ILE A 122 5.44 -4.78 2.23
CA ILE A 122 5.05 -6.15 1.86
C ILE A 122 3.65 -6.05 1.25
N GLN A 123 3.53 -6.15 -0.09
CA GLN A 123 2.26 -5.96 -0.78
C GLN A 123 1.39 -7.22 -0.74
N ARG A 124 0.23 -7.09 -0.07
CA ARG A 124 -1.06 -7.82 -0.20
C ARG A 124 -1.39 -8.94 0.81
N PRO A 125 -2.67 -9.01 1.27
CA PRO A 125 -3.16 -10.01 2.21
C PRO A 125 -3.82 -11.20 1.47
N PHE A 126 -3.09 -12.31 1.33
CA PHE A 126 -3.63 -13.68 1.31
C PHE A 126 -2.47 -14.56 1.76
N SER A 127 -2.59 -15.21 2.91
CA SER A 127 -1.49 -15.83 3.69
C SER A 127 -0.51 -16.67 2.87
N VAL A 128 -1.02 -17.40 1.87
CA VAL A 128 -0.21 -18.22 0.96
C VAL A 128 0.66 -17.38 0.02
N SER A 129 0.12 -16.27 -0.51
CA SER A 129 0.84 -15.34 -1.38
C SER A 129 1.92 -14.58 -0.60
N MET A 130 1.63 -14.19 0.64
CA MET A 130 2.57 -13.47 1.51
C MET A 130 3.80 -14.30 1.85
N LYS A 131 3.60 -15.58 2.19
CA LYS A 131 4.71 -16.51 2.42
C LYS A 131 5.60 -16.65 1.19
N LYS A 132 5.01 -16.84 0.00
CA LYS A 132 5.77 -16.95 -1.25
C LYS A 132 6.51 -15.65 -1.59
N ASP A 133 5.88 -14.49 -1.42
CA ASP A 133 6.52 -13.21 -1.70
C ASP A 133 7.64 -12.90 -0.71
N LEU A 134 7.44 -13.17 0.58
CA LEU A 134 8.48 -13.04 1.60
C LEU A 134 9.68 -13.92 1.26
N LEU A 135 9.47 -15.21 1.00
CA LEU A 135 10.54 -16.13 0.60
C LEU A 135 11.28 -15.64 -0.65
N ARG A 136 10.54 -15.18 -1.68
CA ARG A 136 11.12 -14.60 -2.90
C ARG A 136 11.97 -13.36 -2.61
N ARG A 137 11.50 -12.45 -1.75
CA ARG A 137 12.24 -11.25 -1.35
C ARG A 137 13.49 -11.60 -0.56
N MET A 138 13.39 -12.56 0.36
CA MET A 138 14.53 -13.03 1.14
C MET A 138 15.60 -13.63 0.24
N GLU A 139 15.21 -14.48 -0.72
CA GLU A 139 16.11 -15.04 -1.73
C GLU A 139 16.78 -13.93 -2.57
N GLN A 140 15.99 -12.96 -3.05
CA GLN A 140 16.52 -11.80 -3.79
C GLN A 140 17.57 -10.99 -3.01
N PHE A 141 17.43 -10.92 -1.69
CA PHE A 141 18.36 -10.19 -0.81
C PHE A 141 19.38 -11.11 -0.12
N SER A 142 19.47 -12.38 -0.51
CA SER A 142 20.38 -13.37 0.10
C SER A 142 20.22 -13.53 1.62
N ILE A 143 19.00 -13.35 2.12
CA ILE A 143 18.65 -13.55 3.53
C ILE A 143 18.29 -15.03 3.74
N LYS A 144 18.90 -15.68 4.74
CA LYS A 144 18.59 -17.06 5.10
C LYS A 144 17.19 -17.15 5.73
N PHE A 145 16.46 -18.22 5.41
CA PHE A 145 15.17 -18.55 6.02
C PHE A 145 15.12 -20.02 6.44
N PRO A 146 14.22 -20.41 7.37
CA PRO A 146 14.11 -21.78 7.88
C PRO A 146 13.90 -22.82 6.78
N GLN A 147 14.57 -23.97 6.88
CA GLN A 147 14.45 -25.06 5.88
C GLN A 147 13.04 -25.67 5.90
N GLU A 148 12.41 -25.73 7.06
CA GLU A 148 11.03 -26.18 7.25
C GLU A 148 9.97 -25.15 6.85
N HIS A 149 10.34 -24.07 6.13
CA HIS A 149 9.42 -23.01 5.72
C HIS A 149 8.13 -23.51 5.10
N LYS A 150 8.09 -24.67 4.41
CA LYS A 150 6.88 -25.24 3.83
C LYS A 150 5.77 -25.54 4.86
N GLN A 151 6.14 -25.89 6.09
CA GLN A 151 5.21 -26.24 7.17
C GLN A 151 4.76 -25.03 8.00
N LEU A 152 5.55 -23.95 7.97
CA LEU A 152 5.28 -22.73 8.71
C LEU A 152 4.22 -21.89 8.01
N ASP A 153 3.27 -21.33 8.76
CA ASP A 153 2.46 -20.23 8.24
C ASP A 153 3.30 -18.95 8.08
N PHE A 154 2.70 -17.87 7.58
CA PHE A 154 3.42 -16.62 7.37
C PHE A 154 3.98 -16.01 8.67
N CYS A 155 3.23 -16.09 9.76
CA CYS A 155 3.61 -15.52 11.05
C CYS A 155 4.69 -16.36 11.73
N GLU A 156 4.57 -17.69 11.69
CA GLU A 156 5.58 -18.63 12.16
C GLU A 156 6.88 -18.51 11.37
N LEU A 157 6.78 -18.25 10.07
CA LEU A 157 7.96 -17.96 9.25
C LEU A 157 8.61 -16.66 9.71
N LEU A 158 7.85 -15.57 9.85
CA LEU A 158 8.37 -14.28 10.35
C LEU A 158 9.01 -14.38 11.75
N SER A 159 8.46 -15.20 12.64
CA SER A 159 9.00 -15.42 13.99
C SER A 159 10.29 -16.24 14.00
N LYS A 160 10.66 -16.87 12.88
CA LYS A 160 11.88 -17.69 12.77
C LYS A 160 12.97 -17.13 11.84
N ILE A 161 12.77 -15.98 11.21
CA ILE A 161 13.80 -15.35 10.36
C ILE A 161 14.89 -14.68 11.22
N GLU A 162 16.15 -14.98 10.91
CA GLU A 162 17.35 -14.40 11.53
C GLU A 162 18.09 -13.44 10.60
#